data_AF-C1C090-F1
#
_entry.id   AF-C1C090-F1
#
_cell.length_a   1.000
_cell.length_b   1.000
_cell.length_c   1.000
_cell.angle_alpha   90.00
_cell.angle_beta   90.00
_cell.angle_gamma   90.00
#
_symmetry.space_group_name_H-M   'P 1'
#
loop_
_entity.id
_entity.type
_entity.pdbx_description
1 polymer ?
#
loop_
_entity_poly.entity_id
_entity_poly.type
_entity_poly.pdbx_seq_one_letter_code
_entity_poly.pdbx_strand_id
1 'polypeptide(L)'
;MSILYKDSNNTTSRTHQYRKVMKPLLERKRRARINKSLDEIKDLLRDTLAAESGGDSSLNKLEKADILELTVKHLREIVPPKAPPQQSPFLLDPYISGYSACATHTSQFLHSLPGQTQFTSDLLSHLSTQLRPLCQVQSPMPPAPQKVQRSPPPSGSLTPPPDQQIKTEFVWRPF
;
A
#
# COMPACT_ATOMS: atom_id res chain seq x y z
N MET A 1 21.40 -65.90 6.86
CA MET A 1 22.27 -64.71 6.84
C MET A 1 21.42 -63.47 7.14
N SER A 2 21.26 -63.13 8.42
CA SER A 2 20.67 -61.85 8.81
C SER A 2 21.77 -60.80 8.83
N ILE A 3 21.92 -60.05 7.75
CA ILE A 3 22.67 -58.79 7.82
C ILE A 3 21.64 -57.70 8.07
N LEU A 4 21.65 -57.29 9.34
CA LEU A 4 20.93 -56.17 9.92
C LEU A 4 20.91 -54.98 8.96
N TYR A 5 19.69 -54.55 8.59
CA TYR A 5 19.45 -53.15 8.28
C TYR A 5 19.95 -52.35 9.49
N LYS A 6 21.15 -51.80 9.37
CA LYS A 6 21.65 -50.78 10.28
C LYS A 6 20.86 -49.52 9.95
N ASP A 7 19.69 -49.41 10.57
CA ASP A 7 18.97 -48.16 10.74
C ASP A 7 19.98 -47.15 11.30
N SER A 8 20.59 -46.40 10.38
CA SER A 8 21.51 -45.31 10.67
C SER A 8 20.69 -44.08 11.03
N ASN A 9 19.73 -44.27 11.94
CA ASN A 9 19.00 -43.20 12.56
C ASN A 9 19.81 -42.74 13.78
N ASN A 10 20.33 -41.52 13.64
CA ASN A 10 20.49 -40.54 14.72
C ASN A 10 21.88 -40.37 15.37
N THR A 11 22.88 -39.95 14.59
CA THR A 11 24.04 -39.18 15.12
C THR A 11 24.27 -37.85 14.39
N THR A 12 23.37 -37.46 13.47
CA THR A 12 23.48 -36.18 12.78
C THR A 12 23.14 -35.06 13.76
N SER A 13 24.13 -34.22 14.07
CA SER A 13 23.96 -33.00 14.87
C SER A 13 22.69 -32.24 14.49
N ARG A 14 22.01 -31.65 15.48
CA ARG A 14 20.79 -30.85 15.31
C ARG A 14 20.92 -29.83 14.17
N THR A 15 22.11 -29.24 14.01
CA THR A 15 22.44 -28.31 12.92
C THR A 15 22.43 -29.00 11.54
N HIS A 16 22.95 -30.23 11.44
CA HIS A 16 22.94 -31.01 10.20
C HIS A 16 21.52 -31.42 9.81
N GLN A 17 20.71 -31.91 10.77
CA GLN A 17 19.29 -32.21 10.54
C GLN A 17 18.51 -30.97 10.08
N TYR A 18 18.78 -29.81 10.69
CA TYR A 18 18.16 -28.56 10.27
C TYR A 18 18.54 -28.19 8.83
N ARG A 19 19.82 -28.23 8.46
CA ARG A 19 20.27 -27.84 7.10
C ARG A 19 19.82 -28.80 6.00
N LYS A 20 19.76 -30.11 6.27
CA LYS A 20 19.47 -31.13 5.25
C LYS A 20 18.02 -31.53 5.15
N VAL A 21 17.25 -31.40 6.24
CA VAL A 21 15.85 -31.86 6.29
C VAL A 21 14.92 -30.68 6.55
N MET A 22 15.09 -30.00 7.68
CA MET A 22 14.13 -28.95 8.09
C MET A 22 14.12 -27.75 7.13
N LYS A 23 15.29 -27.22 6.74
CA LYS A 23 15.41 -26.08 5.81
C LYS A 23 14.74 -26.36 4.46
N PRO A 24 15.03 -27.47 3.75
CA PRO A 24 14.33 -27.81 2.51
C PRO A 24 12.82 -27.97 2.67
N LEU A 25 12.36 -28.57 3.77
CA LEU A 25 10.93 -28.72 4.07
C LEU A 25 10.24 -27.37 4.26
N LEU A 26 10.83 -26.48 5.06
CA LEU A 26 10.30 -25.14 5.30
C LEU A 26 10.26 -24.30 4.03
N GLU A 27 11.28 -24.39 3.18
CA GLU A 27 11.29 -23.68 1.91
C GLU A 27 10.22 -24.24 0.95
N ARG A 28 10.01 -25.56 0.91
CA ARG A 28 8.90 -26.15 0.14
C ARG A 28 7.54 -25.62 0.63
N LYS A 29 7.33 -25.56 1.94
CA LYS A 29 6.10 -25.00 2.55
C LYS A 29 5.94 -23.51 2.20
N ARG A 30 7.03 -22.74 2.23
CA ARG A 30 7.03 -21.33 1.83
C ARG A 30 6.65 -21.17 0.36
N ARG A 31 7.27 -21.94 -0.54
CA ARG A 31 6.95 -21.93 -1.99
C ARG A 31 5.51 -22.32 -2.28
N ALA A 32 4.99 -23.32 -1.59
CA ALA A 32 3.58 -23.72 -1.71
C ALA A 32 2.64 -22.56 -1.31
N ARG A 33 2.94 -21.86 -0.22
CA ARG A 33 2.17 -20.67 0.19
C ARG A 33 2.22 -19.56 -0.85
N ILE A 34 3.40 -19.26 -1.40
CA ILE A 34 3.57 -18.22 -2.43
C ILE A 34 2.78 -18.57 -3.70
N ASN A 35 2.87 -19.82 -4.16
CA ASN A 35 2.11 -20.22 -5.34
C ASN A 35 0.60 -20.15 -5.08
N LYS A 36 0.13 -20.58 -3.91
CA LYS A 36 -1.28 -20.46 -3.54
C LYS A 36 -1.76 -19.00 -3.60
N SER A 37 -0.98 -18.06 -3.06
CA SER A 37 -1.35 -16.64 -3.15
C SER A 37 -1.32 -16.10 -4.58
N LEU A 38 -0.43 -16.59 -5.45
CA LEU A 38 -0.42 -16.19 -6.86
C LEU A 38 -1.64 -16.72 -7.62
N ASP A 39 -2.08 -17.94 -7.32
CA ASP A 39 -3.31 -18.51 -7.87
C ASP A 39 -4.53 -17.71 -7.41
N GLU A 40 -4.63 -17.38 -6.12
CA GLU A 40 -5.68 -16.50 -5.58
C GLU A 40 -5.70 -15.12 -6.25
N ILE A 41 -4.54 -14.49 -6.45
CA ILE A 41 -4.44 -13.20 -7.15
C ILE A 41 -4.91 -13.33 -8.61
N LYS A 42 -4.53 -14.39 -9.30
CA LYS A 42 -4.95 -14.65 -10.69
C LYS A 42 -6.46 -14.83 -10.78
N ASP A 43 -7.07 -15.51 -9.83
CA ASP A 43 -8.52 -15.68 -9.75
C ASP A 43 -9.23 -14.34 -9.57
N LEU A 44 -8.76 -13.51 -8.62
CA LEU A 44 -9.30 -12.16 -8.40
C LEU A 44 -9.15 -11.26 -9.62
N LEU A 45 -8.00 -11.29 -10.31
CA LEU A 45 -7.79 -10.55 -11.55
C LEU A 45 -8.77 -10.97 -12.65
N ARG A 46 -9.13 -12.25 -12.73
CA ARG A 46 -10.18 -12.70 -13.66
C ARG A 46 -11.52 -12.09 -13.31
N ASP A 47 -11.91 -12.11 -12.04
CA ASP A 47 -13.20 -11.59 -11.62
C ASP A 47 -13.31 -10.07 -11.85
N THR A 48 -12.27 -9.31 -11.50
CA THR A 48 -12.28 -7.84 -11.64
C THR A 48 -12.16 -7.39 -13.09
N LEU A 49 -11.25 -7.98 -13.89
CA LEU A 49 -11.04 -7.58 -15.28
C LEU A 49 -12.11 -8.12 -16.22
N ALA A 50 -12.73 -9.26 -15.93
CA ALA A 50 -13.87 -9.74 -16.71
C ALA A 50 -15.06 -8.79 -16.61
N ALA A 51 -15.28 -8.18 -15.44
CA ALA A 51 -16.34 -7.19 -15.23
C ALA A 51 -16.08 -5.87 -15.98
N GLU A 52 -14.81 -5.49 -16.17
CA GLU A 52 -14.45 -4.20 -16.76
C GLU A 52 -14.22 -4.26 -18.28
N SER A 53 -13.60 -5.33 -18.80
CA SER A 53 -13.10 -5.38 -20.18
C SER A 53 -13.64 -6.55 -21.02
N GLY A 54 -14.66 -7.27 -20.54
CA GLY A 54 -15.29 -8.33 -21.32
C GLY A 54 -14.38 -9.54 -21.54
N GLY A 55 -14.01 -10.19 -20.43
CA GLY A 55 -13.50 -11.57 -20.38
C GLY A 55 -12.43 -11.98 -21.40
N ASP A 56 -11.17 -11.59 -21.17
CA ASP A 56 -10.06 -12.11 -21.97
C ASP A 56 -9.63 -13.52 -21.50
N SER A 57 -9.75 -14.49 -22.41
CA SER A 57 -9.27 -15.88 -22.28
C SER A 57 -7.76 -15.96 -21.98
N SER A 58 -7.00 -14.89 -22.23
CA SER A 58 -5.55 -14.78 -21.97
C SER A 58 -5.19 -14.94 -20.49
N LEU A 59 -6.12 -14.64 -19.56
CA LEU A 59 -5.85 -14.71 -18.13
C LEU A 59 -5.49 -16.11 -17.62
N ASN A 60 -5.89 -17.18 -18.33
CA ASN A 60 -5.50 -18.54 -17.96
C ASN A 60 -4.02 -18.86 -18.21
N LYS A 61 -3.33 -18.08 -19.04
CA LYS A 61 -1.94 -18.30 -19.45
C LYS A 61 -0.92 -17.29 -18.89
N LEU A 62 -1.33 -16.43 -17.95
CA LEU A 62 -0.41 -15.47 -17.36
C LEU A 62 0.81 -16.15 -16.71
N GLU A 63 1.99 -15.65 -17.03
CA GLU A 63 3.21 -16.03 -16.34
C GLU A 63 3.28 -15.36 -14.96
N LYS A 64 4.17 -15.83 -14.08
CA LYS A 64 4.27 -15.29 -12.72
C LYS A 64 4.65 -13.80 -12.70
N ALA A 65 5.44 -13.34 -13.67
CA ALA A 65 5.80 -11.94 -13.81
C ALA A 65 4.57 -11.10 -14.23
N ASP A 66 3.82 -11.57 -15.21
CA ASP A 66 2.61 -10.89 -15.71
C ASP A 66 1.54 -10.77 -14.62
N ILE A 67 1.32 -11.83 -13.82
CA ILE A 67 0.37 -11.78 -12.69
C ILE A 67 0.74 -10.61 -11.75
N LEU A 68 2.02 -10.47 -11.41
CA LEU A 68 2.50 -9.42 -10.52
C LEU A 68 2.42 -8.03 -11.17
N GLU A 69 2.82 -7.91 -12.43
CA GLU A 69 2.77 -6.64 -13.17
C GLU A 69 1.35 -6.14 -13.35
N LEU A 70 0.44 -7.02 -13.79
CA LEU A 70 -0.97 -6.70 -14.00
C LEU A 70 -1.64 -6.31 -12.67
N THR A 71 -1.33 -7.02 -11.58
CA THR A 71 -1.81 -6.65 -10.24
C THR A 71 -1.32 -5.26 -9.86
N VAL A 72 -0.03 -4.95 -10.04
CA VAL A 72 0.51 -3.63 -9.69
C VAL A 72 -0.12 -2.53 -10.54
N LYS A 73 -0.33 -2.77 -11.83
CA LYS A 73 -1.02 -1.83 -12.73
C LYS A 73 -2.44 -1.56 -12.25
N HIS A 74 -3.21 -2.62 -11.98
CA HIS A 74 -4.58 -2.51 -11.47
C HIS A 74 -4.62 -1.77 -10.12
N LEU A 75 -3.70 -2.09 -9.20
CA LEU A 75 -3.60 -1.38 -7.92
C LEU A 75 -3.29 0.12 -8.09
N ARG A 76 -2.53 0.51 -9.11
CA ARG A 76 -2.26 1.94 -9.41
C ARG A 76 -3.44 2.65 -10.06
N GLU A 77 -4.32 1.92 -10.75
CA GLU A 77 -5.55 2.47 -11.31
C GLU A 77 -6.59 2.70 -10.23
N ILE A 78 -6.74 1.75 -9.28
CA ILE A 78 -7.68 1.90 -8.16
C ILE A 78 -7.17 2.85 -7.06
N VAL A 79 -5.85 2.95 -6.86
CA VAL A 79 -5.26 3.85 -5.86
C VAL A 79 -4.93 5.17 -6.57
N PRO A 80 -5.69 6.26 -6.33
CA PRO A 80 -5.38 7.54 -6.94
C PRO A 80 -3.95 7.98 -6.58
N PRO A 81 -3.21 8.59 -7.52
CA PRO A 81 -1.83 9.00 -7.27
C PRO A 81 -1.81 10.20 -6.32
N LYS A 82 -1.78 9.98 -5.00
CA LYS A 82 -1.10 10.80 -3.98
C LYS A 82 -1.38 10.32 -2.55
N ALA A 83 -0.32 10.05 -1.81
CA ALA A 83 0.06 10.74 -0.55
C ALA A 83 1.04 9.85 0.24
N PRO A 84 1.98 10.44 1.02
CA PRO A 84 2.89 9.71 1.91
C PRO A 84 2.13 8.78 2.89
N PRO A 85 2.81 7.81 3.54
CA PRO A 85 2.20 6.69 4.28
C PRO A 85 1.60 7.10 5.64
N GLN A 86 0.78 8.15 5.66
CA GLN A 86 0.02 8.62 6.80
C GLN A 86 -1.42 8.79 6.33
N GLN A 87 -2.28 7.87 6.79
CA GLN A 87 -3.73 7.84 6.62
C GLN A 87 -4.23 7.26 5.29
N SER A 88 -4.80 6.05 5.40
CA SER A 88 -5.49 5.31 4.35
C SER A 88 -6.67 6.13 3.79
N PRO A 89 -6.63 6.56 2.51
CA PRO A 89 -7.76 7.23 1.86
C PRO A 89 -9.01 6.35 1.78
N PHE A 90 -8.82 5.02 1.80
CA PHE A 90 -9.87 4.00 1.68
C PHE A 90 -10.95 4.04 2.77
N LEU A 91 -10.65 4.58 3.96
CA LEU A 91 -11.63 4.67 5.05
C LEU A 91 -12.40 5.99 5.08
N LEU A 92 -11.92 7.00 4.34
CA LEU A 92 -12.54 8.33 4.36
C LEU A 92 -13.77 8.39 3.48
N ASP A 93 -13.79 7.71 2.34
CA ASP A 93 -14.89 7.83 1.37
C ASP A 93 -16.24 7.27 1.89
N PRO A 94 -16.29 6.05 2.49
CA PRO A 94 -17.53 5.55 3.10
C PRO A 94 -17.97 6.39 4.31
N TYR A 95 -17.02 6.93 5.07
CA TYR A 95 -17.28 7.78 6.22
C TYR A 95 -17.87 9.14 5.81
N ILE A 96 -17.29 9.80 4.81
CA ILE A 96 -17.77 11.07 4.26
C ILE A 96 -19.18 10.89 3.69
N SER A 97 -19.42 9.81 2.96
CA SER A 97 -20.75 9.46 2.43
C SER A 97 -21.78 9.30 3.55
N GLY A 98 -21.47 8.50 4.57
CA GLY A 98 -22.37 8.29 5.72
C GLY A 98 -22.61 9.56 6.54
N TYR A 99 -21.58 10.37 6.75
CA TYR A 99 -21.70 11.67 7.42
C TYR A 99 -22.60 12.60 6.61
N SER A 100 -22.38 12.72 5.30
CA SER A 100 -23.19 13.59 4.43
C SER A 100 -24.65 13.18 4.43
N ALA A 101 -24.94 11.87 4.36
CA ALA A 101 -26.32 11.37 4.43
C ALA A 101 -26.99 11.71 5.76
N CYS A 102 -26.28 11.55 6.88
CA CYS A 102 -26.76 11.93 8.21
C CYS A 102 -27.02 13.43 8.33
N ALA A 103 -26.11 14.27 7.81
CA ALA A 103 -26.26 15.72 7.81
C ALA A 103 -27.48 16.16 6.99
N THR A 104 -27.74 15.51 5.84
CA THR A 104 -28.94 15.74 5.02
C THR A 104 -30.22 15.29 5.74
N HIS A 105 -30.23 14.15 6.41
CA HIS A 105 -31.39 13.72 7.20
C HIS A 105 -31.67 14.69 8.36
N THR A 106 -30.61 15.14 9.02
CA THR A 106 -30.71 16.13 10.11
C THR A 106 -31.29 17.44 9.58
N SER A 107 -30.87 17.90 8.40
CA SER A 107 -31.43 19.12 7.80
C SER A 107 -32.90 18.99 7.45
N GLN A 108 -33.31 17.86 6.87
CA GLN A 108 -34.72 17.58 6.57
C GLN A 108 -35.58 17.53 7.84
N PHE A 109 -35.09 16.86 8.88
CA PHE A 109 -35.78 16.80 10.16
C PHE A 109 -35.96 18.19 10.77
N LEU A 110 -34.89 18.99 10.85
CA LEU A 110 -34.95 20.33 11.41
C LEU A 110 -35.90 21.26 10.65
N HIS A 111 -35.98 21.15 9.32
CA HIS A 111 -36.93 21.92 8.51
C HIS A 111 -38.39 21.48 8.70
N SER A 112 -38.63 20.25 9.18
CA SER A 112 -39.99 19.76 9.47
C SER A 112 -40.54 20.29 10.80
N LEU A 113 -39.69 20.84 11.68
CA LEU A 113 -40.11 21.41 12.95
C LEU A 113 -40.54 22.88 12.79
N PRO A 114 -41.76 23.26 13.20
CA PRO A 114 -42.16 24.66 13.23
C PRO A 114 -41.49 25.41 14.39
N GLY A 115 -40.84 26.54 14.09
CA GLY A 115 -40.47 27.54 15.12
C GLY A 115 -39.01 27.60 15.58
N GLN A 116 -38.05 26.98 14.89
CA GLN A 116 -36.62 27.07 15.24
C GLN A 116 -35.80 27.54 14.04
N THR A 117 -35.23 28.75 14.07
CA THR A 117 -34.49 29.31 12.92
C THR A 117 -33.00 29.51 13.18
N GLN A 118 -32.62 29.95 14.39
CA GLN A 118 -31.23 30.28 14.73
C GLN A 118 -30.40 29.02 15.05
N PHE A 119 -30.93 28.14 15.91
CA PHE A 119 -30.27 26.88 16.24
C PHE A 119 -30.11 25.97 15.01
N THR A 120 -31.11 25.96 14.13
CA THR A 120 -31.06 25.17 12.89
C THR A 120 -29.96 25.68 11.95
N SER A 121 -29.82 26.99 11.79
CA SER A 121 -28.72 27.55 11.00
C SER A 121 -27.35 27.28 11.61
N ASP A 122 -27.22 27.38 12.94
CA ASP A 122 -25.96 27.13 13.65
C ASP A 122 -25.53 25.67 13.52
N LEU A 123 -26.46 24.74 13.71
CA LEU A 123 -26.21 23.30 13.60
C LEU A 123 -25.86 22.90 12.16
N LEU A 124 -26.59 23.39 11.16
CA LEU A 124 -26.28 23.10 9.75
C LEU A 124 -24.94 23.71 9.31
N SER A 125 -24.63 24.93 9.78
CA SER A 125 -23.33 25.56 9.57
C SER A 125 -22.20 24.72 10.19
N HIS A 126 -22.39 24.23 11.41
CA HIS A 126 -21.44 23.36 12.08
C HIS A 126 -21.20 22.06 11.30
N LEU A 127 -22.26 21.36 10.89
CA LEU A 127 -22.17 20.12 10.10
C LEU A 127 -21.42 20.35 8.77
N SER A 128 -21.70 21.47 8.09
CA SER A 128 -21.01 21.82 6.84
C SER A 128 -19.51 22.16 7.05
N THR A 129 -19.17 22.77 8.19
CA THR A 129 -17.81 23.15 8.52
C THR A 129 -16.96 21.93 8.87
N GLN A 130 -17.54 20.94 9.55
CA GLN A 130 -16.87 19.67 9.88
C GLN A 130 -16.60 18.80 8.64
N LEU A 131 -17.41 18.92 7.59
CA LEU A 131 -17.19 18.23 6.31
C LEU A 131 -16.04 18.81 5.48
N ARG A 132 -15.77 20.12 5.60
CA ARG A 132 -14.81 20.82 4.74
C ARG A 132 -13.37 20.28 4.83
N PRO A 133 -12.80 19.98 6.01
CA PRO A 133 -11.49 19.35 6.12
C PRO A 133 -11.44 17.96 5.47
N LEU A 134 -12.55 17.20 5.54
CA LEU A 134 -12.65 15.84 5.01
C LEU A 134 -12.68 15.84 3.48
N CYS A 135 -13.36 16.81 2.87
CA CYS A 135 -13.40 16.98 1.41
C CYS A 135 -12.15 17.70 0.85
N GLN A 136 -11.51 18.58 1.62
CA GLN A 136 -10.31 19.33 1.16
C GLN A 136 -9.08 18.46 0.94
N VAL A 137 -9.03 17.25 1.49
CA VAL A 137 -7.99 16.25 1.17
C VAL A 137 -8.02 15.88 -0.32
N GLN A 138 -9.10 16.16 -1.05
CA GLN A 138 -9.26 15.82 -2.47
C GLN A 138 -8.82 16.93 -3.45
N SER A 139 -8.35 18.10 -3.02
CA SER A 139 -7.92 19.16 -3.94
C SER A 139 -6.40 19.10 -4.19
N PRO A 140 -5.93 18.77 -5.42
CA PRO A 140 -4.53 18.97 -5.78
C PRO A 140 -4.27 20.48 -5.83
N MET A 141 -3.53 20.99 -4.85
CA MET A 141 -3.04 22.36 -4.89
C MET A 141 -2.16 22.55 -6.15
N PRO A 142 -2.39 23.61 -6.97
CA PRO A 142 -1.51 23.92 -8.09
C PRO A 142 -0.12 24.33 -7.57
N PRO A 143 0.99 23.90 -8.21
CA PRO A 143 2.32 24.29 -7.77
C PRO A 143 2.51 25.81 -7.94
N ALA A 144 2.88 26.49 -6.85
CA ALA A 144 3.24 27.89 -6.87
C ALA A 144 4.48 28.13 -7.76
N PRO A 145 4.53 29.22 -8.55
CA PRO A 145 5.66 29.50 -9.42
C PRO A 145 6.91 29.87 -8.60
N GLN A 146 7.98 29.09 -8.78
CA GLN A 146 9.29 29.35 -8.18
C GLN A 146 9.89 30.65 -8.76
N LYS A 147 10.08 31.65 -7.91
CA LYS A 147 10.80 32.88 -8.25
C LYS A 147 12.30 32.58 -8.29
N VAL A 148 12.86 32.51 -9.50
CA VAL A 148 14.31 32.43 -9.74
C VAL A 148 14.96 33.73 -9.28
N GLN A 149 15.73 33.69 -8.20
CA GLN A 149 16.56 34.83 -7.77
C GLN A 149 18.03 34.57 -8.14
N ARG A 150 18.53 35.43 -9.03
CA ARG A 150 19.91 35.50 -9.52
C ARG A 150 20.61 36.67 -8.82
N SER A 151 21.74 36.44 -8.16
CA SER A 151 22.82 37.45 -7.98
C SER A 151 24.11 36.84 -7.35
N PRO A 152 25.30 37.46 -7.56
CA PRO A 152 26.63 36.83 -7.55
C PRO A 152 27.53 37.25 -6.32
N PRO A 153 28.85 36.90 -6.25
CA PRO A 153 29.58 36.59 -4.99
C PRO A 153 30.40 37.75 -4.39
N PRO A 154 31.15 37.50 -3.29
CA PRO A 154 32.57 37.87 -3.30
C PRO A 154 33.54 36.85 -2.69
N SER A 155 34.81 37.09 -3.04
CA SER A 155 36.07 36.36 -2.86
C SER A 155 36.50 35.96 -1.45
N GLY A 156 37.35 34.91 -1.37
CA GLY A 156 38.49 34.90 -0.43
C GLY A 156 38.89 33.54 0.18
N SER A 157 40.09 33.08 -0.18
CA SER A 157 41.07 32.35 0.67
C SER A 157 40.96 30.83 0.95
N LEU A 158 41.76 30.08 0.18
CA LEU A 158 42.78 29.07 0.57
C LEU A 158 42.57 28.15 1.80
N THR A 159 42.48 26.84 1.55
CA THR A 159 43.34 25.75 2.12
C THR A 159 42.83 24.34 1.68
N PRO A 160 43.70 23.35 1.40
CA PRO A 160 43.33 21.93 1.26
C PRO A 160 43.85 21.07 2.45
N PRO A 161 43.76 19.73 2.42
CA PRO A 161 42.65 18.81 2.81
C PRO A 161 43.00 18.01 4.12
N PRO A 162 42.27 16.95 4.55
CA PRO A 162 42.54 15.60 4.02
C PRO A 162 41.36 14.60 3.97
N ASP A 163 41.58 13.58 3.14
CA ASP A 163 41.03 12.21 3.07
C ASP A 163 40.08 11.73 4.17
N GLN A 164 38.86 11.34 3.79
CA GLN A 164 38.10 10.30 4.48
C GLN A 164 37.40 9.36 3.50
N GLN A 165 37.77 8.08 3.62
CA GLN A 165 37.30 6.91 2.91
C GLN A 165 35.76 6.84 2.85
N ILE A 166 35.22 6.73 1.64
CA ILE A 166 33.84 6.29 1.42
C ILE A 166 33.78 4.81 1.79
N LYS A 167 33.38 4.50 3.02
CA LYS A 167 32.87 3.17 3.37
C LYS A 167 31.48 3.02 2.73
N THR A 168 31.42 2.29 1.62
CA THR A 168 30.17 1.78 1.05
C THR A 168 29.61 0.65 1.92
N GLU A 169 29.05 1.00 3.06
CA GLU A 169 28.36 0.08 3.98
C GLU A 169 26.85 0.29 3.89
N PHE A 170 26.20 -0.21 2.84
CA PHE A 170 24.75 -0.49 2.83
C PHE A 170 24.43 -1.62 1.84
N VAL A 171 25.06 -2.78 2.02
CA VAL A 171 24.55 -4.03 1.45
C VAL A 171 23.82 -4.77 2.55
N TRP A 172 22.49 -4.61 2.57
CA TRP A 172 21.61 -5.45 3.37
C TRP A 172 21.81 -6.92 2.99
N ARG A 173 22.06 -7.80 3.97
CA ARG A 173 22.10 -9.26 3.77
C ARG A 173 21.18 -9.96 4.79
N PRO A 174 20.18 -10.74 4.35
CA PRO A 174 19.40 -11.59 5.24
C PRO A 174 20.13 -12.91 5.53
N PHE A 175 19.92 -13.43 6.75
CA PHE A 175 20.48 -14.67 7.32
C PHE A 175 20.09 -15.97 6.58
#